data_AF-A0A191ZY81-F1
#
_entry.id   AF-A0A191ZY81-F1
#
_cell.length_a   1.000
_cell.length_b   1.000
_cell.length_c   1.000
_cell.angle_alpha   90.00
_cell.angle_beta   90.00
_cell.angle_gamma   90.00
#
_symmetry.space_group_name_H-M   'P 1'
#
loop_
_entity.id
_entity.type
_entity.pdbx_description
1 polymer ?
#
loop_
_entity_poly.entity_id
_entity_poly.type
_entity_poly.pdbx_seq_one_letter_code
_entity_poly.pdbx_strand_id
1 'polypeptide(L)'
;MEKTLDQIEPIQITDDFEKMAQELYQSDCKDKSKLLPQEYFDNEKFMIACVEQDGDLAKYASDRLKNSREFALEALDAARSLWFGTSTFPLADMSDEVRNDRDFYLSALNSKARKTGIMDSMGDELKQDKEIVLAYAHAIHAETWDDDWRDAKSNETAQEKFKHYLKADPELIERARQRAERPNASERDKHWFETLSAQGQSGRYYSLPSNLLADKPFAMDLVAADPAAYLNLDRHLQKDTDIALQALKGEHQFYPVLDRELLDNKDFAQQAVKVSPEIFHYLGDELRADREVFKDALSHKDFKPISEGLTKEVEQELHGTDYKKPATSIEPSFLSDRELVLEMGKKDKEIVAKASYPLRNDPELILETKAYDHMSDKLKSMVGNQDPEQALNRIVNKNKLDINLAQKDPYEDMMRKLGLEHKTKQNQSMTREGKIKL
;
A
#
# COMPACT_ATOMS: atom_id res chain seq x y z
N MET A 1 1.69 44.05 12.04
CA MET A 1 1.53 45.43 11.56
C MET A 1 2.21 45.49 10.21
N GLU A 2 1.46 45.71 9.13
CA GLU A 2 2.00 45.81 7.78
C GLU A 2 2.94 47.02 7.68
N LYS A 3 4.14 46.84 7.10
CA LYS A 3 5.06 47.95 6.82
C LYS A 3 4.58 48.71 5.58
N THR A 4 4.47 50.03 5.65
CA THR A 4 4.22 50.87 4.47
C THR A 4 5.45 50.88 3.56
N LEU A 5 5.32 51.22 2.27
CA LEU A 5 6.46 51.22 1.32
C LEU A 5 7.66 52.03 1.84
N ASP A 6 7.40 53.12 2.57
CA ASP A 6 8.41 53.99 3.19
C ASP A 6 9.16 53.35 4.37
N GLN A 7 8.72 52.18 4.84
CA GLN A 7 9.30 51.42 5.96
C GLN A 7 10.05 50.16 5.51
N ILE A 8 10.16 49.94 4.19
CA ILE A 8 10.83 48.80 3.58
C ILE A 8 12.18 49.27 3.03
N GLU A 9 13.26 48.54 3.32
CA GLU A 9 14.55 48.84 2.72
C GLU A 9 14.48 48.63 1.19
N PRO A 10 14.94 49.60 0.38
CA PRO A 10 14.94 49.47 -1.07
C PRO A 10 15.94 48.39 -1.50
N ILE A 11 15.54 47.57 -2.47
CA ILE A 11 16.40 46.54 -3.06
C ILE A 11 17.57 47.22 -3.76
N GLN A 12 18.79 46.75 -3.49
CA GLN A 12 20.00 47.30 -4.09
C GLN A 12 20.10 46.80 -5.54
N ILE A 13 19.94 47.71 -6.50
CA ILE A 13 20.12 47.39 -7.92
C ILE A 13 21.60 47.13 -8.19
N THR A 14 21.91 45.92 -8.66
CA THR A 14 23.27 45.47 -9.01
C THR A 14 23.24 44.53 -10.22
N ASP A 15 24.40 44.16 -10.76
CA ASP A 15 24.49 43.14 -11.82
C ASP A 15 24.33 41.69 -11.28
N ASP A 16 24.22 41.53 -9.96
CA ASP A 16 24.05 40.25 -9.28
C ASP A 16 22.55 39.95 -9.08
N PHE A 17 21.96 39.27 -10.08
CA PHE A 17 20.54 38.93 -10.06
C PHE A 17 20.16 37.94 -8.95
N GLU A 18 21.05 37.05 -8.53
CA GLU A 18 20.79 36.13 -7.42
C GLU A 18 20.61 36.91 -6.11
N LYS A 19 21.52 37.86 -5.84
CA LYS A 19 21.42 38.73 -4.67
C LYS A 19 20.15 39.58 -4.70
N MET A 20 19.83 40.18 -5.84
CA MET A 20 18.60 40.97 -5.99
C MET A 20 17.34 40.12 -5.79
N ALA A 21 17.31 38.89 -6.33
CA ALA A 21 16.21 37.95 -6.15
C ALA A 21 16.05 37.53 -4.69
N GLN A 22 17.16 37.31 -3.97
CA GLN A 22 17.14 36.98 -2.55
C GLN A 22 16.59 38.14 -1.71
N GLU A 23 17.00 39.39 -1.98
CA GLU A 23 16.47 40.60 -1.32
C GLU A 23 14.96 40.75 -1.61
N LEU A 24 14.53 40.50 -2.85
CA LEU A 24 13.11 40.51 -3.25
C LEU A 24 12.32 39.41 -2.51
N TYR A 25 12.88 38.21 -2.38
CA TYR A 25 12.25 37.09 -1.67
C TYR A 25 12.06 37.40 -0.18
N GLN A 26 13.10 37.90 0.48
CA GLN A 26 13.11 38.21 1.93
C GLN A 26 12.29 39.45 2.31
N SER A 27 11.92 40.28 1.33
CA SER A 27 11.13 41.48 1.60
C SER A 27 9.75 41.16 2.18
N ASP A 28 9.41 41.84 3.28
CA ASP A 28 8.07 41.84 3.88
C ASP A 28 7.01 42.55 3.01
N CYS A 29 7.38 43.09 1.85
CA CYS A 29 6.45 43.79 0.97
C CYS A 29 5.41 42.81 0.37
N LYS A 30 4.13 43.11 0.58
CA LYS A 30 3.03 42.34 0.00
C LYS A 30 2.99 42.41 -1.53
N ASP A 31 3.33 43.56 -2.09
CA ASP A 31 3.32 43.83 -3.53
C ASP A 31 4.75 44.11 -4.02
N LYS A 32 5.48 43.02 -4.30
CA LYS A 32 6.90 43.08 -4.66
C LYS A 32 7.15 43.77 -6.00
N SER A 33 6.14 43.91 -6.85
CA SER A 33 6.23 44.63 -8.13
C SER A 33 6.63 46.11 -7.98
N LYS A 34 6.44 46.69 -6.78
CA LYS A 34 6.77 48.09 -6.48
C LYS A 34 8.20 48.31 -6.00
N LEU A 35 8.94 47.23 -5.72
CA LEU A 35 10.29 47.32 -5.16
C LEU A 35 11.36 47.53 -6.23
N LEU A 36 11.06 47.22 -7.49
CA LEU A 36 11.97 47.36 -8.62
C LEU A 36 11.25 47.97 -9.83
N PRO A 37 11.97 48.63 -10.75
CA PRO A 37 11.44 49.04 -12.04
C PRO A 37 10.92 47.86 -12.87
N GLN A 38 9.89 48.09 -13.69
CA GLN A 38 9.23 47.05 -14.49
C GLN A 38 10.18 46.30 -15.45
N GLU A 39 11.25 46.94 -15.92
CA GLU A 39 12.26 46.33 -16.79
C GLU A 39 12.95 45.11 -16.17
N TYR A 40 13.06 45.03 -14.83
CA TYR A 40 13.61 43.86 -14.15
C TYR A 40 12.64 42.68 -14.19
N PHE A 41 11.35 42.95 -13.99
CA PHE A 41 10.30 41.94 -14.10
C PHE A 41 10.07 41.46 -15.55
N ASP A 42 10.61 42.16 -16.53
CA ASP A 42 10.66 41.77 -17.93
C ASP A 42 11.99 41.07 -18.30
N ASN A 43 12.96 41.01 -17.39
CA ASN A 43 14.24 40.35 -17.61
C ASN A 43 14.16 38.87 -17.25
N GLU A 44 14.30 38.01 -18.25
CA GLU A 44 14.22 36.55 -18.12
C GLU A 44 15.18 35.98 -17.06
N LYS A 45 16.47 36.36 -17.11
CA LYS A 45 17.48 35.85 -16.17
C LYS A 45 17.19 36.24 -14.73
N PHE A 46 16.77 37.49 -14.51
CA PHE A 46 16.38 37.95 -13.19
C PHE A 46 15.14 37.20 -12.70
N MET A 47 14.14 36.97 -13.56
CA MET A 47 12.93 36.25 -13.18
C MET A 47 13.19 34.77 -12.89
N ILE A 48 14.12 34.12 -13.59
CA ILE A 48 14.55 32.76 -13.27
C ILE A 48 15.24 32.71 -11.90
N ALA A 49 16.17 33.64 -11.61
CA ALA A 49 16.78 33.76 -10.30
C ALA A 49 15.74 33.98 -9.17
N CYS A 50 14.66 34.71 -9.46
CA CYS A 50 13.53 34.84 -8.53
C CYS A 50 12.81 33.49 -8.30
N VAL A 51 12.50 32.76 -9.37
CA VAL A 51 11.81 31.46 -9.30
C VAL A 51 12.64 30.42 -8.52
N GLU A 52 13.96 30.47 -8.60
CA GLU A 52 14.86 29.62 -7.81
C GLU A 52 14.77 29.87 -6.29
N GLN A 53 14.41 31.09 -5.87
CA GLN A 53 14.14 31.40 -4.47
C GLN A 53 12.74 30.92 -4.06
N ASP A 54 11.75 31.22 -4.89
CA ASP A 54 10.35 30.87 -4.68
C ASP A 54 9.56 30.95 -5.99
N GLY A 55 8.92 29.84 -6.39
CA GLY A 55 8.13 29.74 -7.62
C GLY A 55 7.00 30.77 -7.73
N ASP A 56 6.46 31.25 -6.60
CA ASP A 56 5.39 32.26 -6.56
C ASP A 56 5.84 33.64 -7.04
N LEU A 57 7.15 33.85 -7.16
CA LEU A 57 7.68 35.09 -7.72
C LEU A 57 7.46 35.19 -9.24
N ALA A 58 7.16 34.09 -9.93
CA ALA A 58 6.78 34.10 -11.34
C ALA A 58 5.57 35.01 -11.63
N LYS A 59 4.67 35.21 -10.66
CA LYS A 59 3.52 36.11 -10.80
C LYS A 59 3.87 37.56 -11.10
N TYR A 60 5.10 37.97 -10.77
CA TYR A 60 5.58 39.32 -11.04
C TYR A 60 6.18 39.47 -12.45
N ALA A 61 6.43 38.38 -13.17
CA ALA A 61 6.95 38.43 -14.53
C ALA A 61 6.04 39.24 -15.46
N SER A 62 6.65 39.88 -16.46
CA SER A 62 5.92 40.61 -17.50
C SER A 62 5.01 39.68 -18.31
N ASP A 63 3.98 40.25 -18.94
CA ASP A 63 3.10 39.50 -19.84
C ASP A 63 3.89 38.87 -21.00
N ARG A 64 4.98 39.52 -21.46
CA ARG A 64 5.85 38.95 -22.50
C ARG A 64 6.47 37.63 -22.03
N LEU A 65 6.99 37.58 -20.81
CA LEU A 65 7.60 36.38 -20.24
C LEU A 65 6.53 35.31 -19.94
N LYS A 66 5.37 35.69 -19.39
CA LYS A 66 4.25 34.77 -19.12
C LYS A 66 3.63 34.15 -20.37
N ASN A 67 3.85 34.78 -21.53
CA ASN A 67 3.48 34.26 -22.85
C ASN A 67 4.61 33.46 -23.54
N SER A 68 5.77 33.29 -22.89
CA SER A 68 6.91 32.58 -23.47
C SER A 68 6.99 31.14 -22.97
N ARG A 69 6.92 30.20 -23.92
CA ARG A 69 7.13 28.77 -23.67
C ARG A 69 8.52 28.48 -23.14
N GLU A 70 9.54 29.19 -23.62
CA GLU A 70 10.94 29.01 -23.23
C GLU A 70 11.11 29.38 -21.75
N PHE A 71 10.61 30.56 -21.36
CA PHE A 71 10.61 31.01 -19.97
C PHE A 71 9.84 30.05 -19.06
N ALA A 72 8.67 29.57 -19.49
CA ALA A 72 7.87 28.64 -18.70
C ALA A 72 8.59 27.30 -18.44
N LEU A 73 9.32 26.77 -19.43
CA LEU A 73 10.12 25.56 -19.26
C LEU A 73 11.32 25.79 -18.34
N GLU A 74 12.02 26.91 -18.48
CA GLU A 74 13.17 27.24 -17.63
C GLU A 74 12.73 27.51 -16.19
N ALA A 75 11.62 28.21 -15.98
CA ALA A 75 11.04 28.43 -14.66
C ALA A 75 10.64 27.11 -13.99
N LEU A 76 10.08 26.17 -14.76
CA LEU A 76 9.71 24.85 -14.26
C LEU A 76 10.95 24.03 -13.83
N ASP A 77 12.06 24.09 -14.58
CA ASP A 77 13.31 23.41 -14.21
C ASP A 77 14.01 24.09 -13.02
N ALA A 78 14.00 25.41 -12.96
CA ALA A 78 14.54 26.19 -11.85
C ALA A 78 13.83 25.86 -10.52
N ALA A 79 12.50 25.73 -10.55
CA ALA A 79 11.69 25.38 -9.38
C ALA A 79 11.92 23.94 -8.86
N ARG A 80 12.59 23.07 -9.64
CA ARG A 80 12.88 21.67 -9.24
C ARG A 80 13.65 21.56 -7.92
N SER A 81 14.45 22.58 -7.59
CA SER A 81 15.31 22.60 -6.40
C SER A 81 14.60 23.00 -5.11
N LEU A 82 13.32 23.43 -5.17
CA LEU A 82 12.55 23.87 -4.00
C LEU A 82 12.12 22.67 -3.13
N TRP A 83 12.00 22.82 -1.80
CA TRP A 83 11.63 21.72 -0.89
C TRP A 83 10.13 21.35 -1.04
N PHE A 84 9.81 20.05 -1.07
CA PHE A 84 8.50 19.47 -0.77
C PHE A 84 7.75 20.24 0.33
N GLY A 85 6.73 21.01 -0.07
CA GLY A 85 5.85 21.73 0.84
C GLY A 85 5.61 23.20 0.48
N THR A 86 6.40 23.78 -0.43
CA THR A 86 6.03 25.09 -1.00
C THR A 86 4.93 24.89 -2.02
N SER A 87 3.80 25.56 -1.81
CA SER A 87 2.62 25.57 -2.68
C SER A 87 2.85 26.29 -4.02
N THR A 88 4.10 26.40 -4.46
CA THR A 88 4.52 27.47 -5.36
C THR A 88 4.89 26.91 -6.73
N PHE A 89 4.01 27.15 -7.70
CA PHE A 89 4.14 26.64 -9.06
C PHE A 89 4.22 27.81 -10.05
N PRO A 90 5.37 28.01 -10.71
CA PRO A 90 5.56 29.16 -11.61
C PRO A 90 4.60 29.14 -12.80
N LEU A 91 4.02 27.99 -13.12
CA LEU A 91 3.10 27.82 -14.24
C LEU A 91 1.69 28.38 -13.99
N ALA A 92 1.28 28.57 -12.73
CA ALA A 92 -0.08 29.02 -12.41
C ALA A 92 -0.37 30.44 -12.93
N ASP A 93 0.66 31.29 -12.97
CA ASP A 93 0.61 32.69 -13.40
C ASP A 93 0.98 32.89 -14.89
N MET A 94 1.23 31.81 -15.63
CA MET A 94 1.46 31.88 -17.06
C MET A 94 0.16 32.22 -17.80
N SER A 95 0.31 32.74 -19.01
CA SER A 95 -0.80 33.05 -19.91
C SER A 95 -1.69 31.85 -20.22
N ASP A 96 -2.95 32.11 -20.59
CA ASP A 96 -3.87 31.06 -21.02
C ASP A 96 -3.35 30.34 -22.27
N GLU A 97 -2.63 31.05 -23.15
CA GLU A 97 -1.98 30.46 -24.32
C GLU A 97 -0.95 29.40 -23.94
N VAL A 98 -0.09 29.65 -22.94
CA VAL A 98 0.90 28.68 -22.45
C VAL A 98 0.21 27.58 -21.63
N ARG A 99 -0.75 27.94 -20.78
CA ARG A 99 -1.49 27.00 -19.92
C ARG A 99 -2.40 26.04 -20.71
N ASN A 100 -2.71 26.35 -21.96
CA ASN A 100 -3.42 25.46 -22.88
C ASN A 100 -2.53 24.95 -24.03
N ASP A 101 -1.21 25.20 -24.00
CA ASP A 101 -0.27 24.63 -24.98
C ASP A 101 0.02 23.15 -24.68
N ARG A 102 -0.65 22.28 -25.42
CA ARG A 102 -0.50 20.82 -25.31
C ARG A 102 0.95 20.34 -25.49
N ASP A 103 1.68 20.89 -26.47
CA ASP A 103 3.04 20.47 -26.79
C ASP A 103 4.03 20.91 -25.70
N PHE A 104 3.79 22.08 -25.10
CA PHE A 104 4.52 22.53 -23.92
C PHE A 104 4.37 21.54 -22.77
N TYR A 105 3.15 21.16 -22.40
CA TYR A 105 2.92 20.22 -21.30
C TYR A 105 3.48 18.83 -21.57
N LEU A 106 3.37 18.32 -22.81
CA LEU A 106 4.03 17.06 -23.17
C LEU A 106 5.57 17.15 -23.03
N SER A 107 6.16 18.29 -23.36
CA SER A 107 7.59 18.53 -23.16
C SER A 107 7.94 18.58 -21.67
N ALA A 108 7.13 19.27 -20.86
CA ALA A 108 7.28 19.39 -19.42
C ALA A 108 7.22 18.02 -18.72
N LEU A 109 6.24 17.18 -19.08
CA LEU A 109 6.07 15.83 -18.53
C LEU A 109 7.24 14.89 -18.85
N ASN A 110 7.86 15.05 -20.03
CA ASN A 110 9.04 14.28 -20.43
C ASN A 110 10.37 14.87 -19.94
N SER A 111 10.33 16.03 -19.29
CA SER A 111 11.53 16.69 -18.76
C SER A 111 11.97 16.10 -17.42
N LYS A 112 13.09 16.59 -16.89
CA LYS A 112 13.57 16.26 -15.54
C LYS A 112 12.92 17.10 -14.45
N ALA A 113 12.08 18.07 -14.80
CA ALA A 113 11.40 18.89 -13.82
C ALA A 113 10.41 18.07 -12.99
N ARG A 114 10.03 18.59 -11.82
CA ARG A 114 9.04 17.93 -10.98
C ARG A 114 7.66 18.00 -11.61
N LYS A 115 6.90 16.91 -11.51
CA LYS A 115 5.57 16.78 -12.10
C LYS A 115 4.48 17.21 -11.13
N THR A 116 4.77 17.26 -9.83
CA THR A 116 3.84 17.81 -8.83
C THR A 116 3.34 19.18 -9.27
N GLY A 117 2.03 19.44 -9.16
CA GLY A 117 1.40 20.72 -9.53
C GLY A 117 1.26 21.01 -11.03
N ILE A 118 1.86 20.20 -11.93
CA ILE A 118 1.66 20.36 -13.38
C ILE A 118 0.17 20.27 -13.73
N MET A 119 -0.55 19.28 -13.16
CA MET A 119 -1.99 19.11 -13.38
C MET A 119 -2.78 20.37 -13.02
N ASP A 120 -2.48 21.01 -11.89
CA ASP A 120 -3.22 22.18 -11.41
C ASP A 120 -2.98 23.41 -12.29
N SER A 121 -1.77 23.53 -12.84
CA SER A 121 -1.41 24.61 -13.75
C SER A 121 -2.07 24.51 -15.13
N MET A 122 -2.45 23.32 -15.58
CA MET A 122 -3.10 23.16 -16.89
C MET A 122 -4.40 23.99 -16.95
N GLY A 123 -4.68 24.56 -18.11
CA GLY A 123 -5.98 25.14 -18.40
C GLY A 123 -7.08 24.07 -18.48
N ASP A 124 -8.33 24.49 -18.32
CA ASP A 124 -9.48 23.59 -18.22
C ASP A 124 -9.72 22.78 -19.51
N GLU A 125 -9.27 23.27 -20.66
CA GLU A 125 -9.34 22.55 -21.94
C GLU A 125 -8.38 21.33 -21.94
N LEU A 126 -7.13 21.52 -21.49
CA LEU A 126 -6.16 20.42 -21.40
C LEU A 126 -6.52 19.40 -20.32
N LYS A 127 -7.13 19.83 -19.21
CA LYS A 127 -7.64 18.91 -18.17
C LYS A 127 -8.75 17.97 -18.69
N GLN A 128 -9.37 18.28 -19.83
CA GLN A 128 -10.32 17.39 -20.51
C GLN A 128 -9.65 16.44 -21.51
N ASP A 129 -8.39 16.67 -21.87
CA ASP A 129 -7.64 15.79 -22.78
C ASP A 129 -7.16 14.54 -22.03
N LYS A 130 -7.84 13.42 -22.28
CA LYS A 130 -7.50 12.12 -21.69
C LYS A 130 -6.04 11.71 -21.92
N GLU A 131 -5.48 12.01 -23.10
CA GLU A 131 -4.13 11.60 -23.44
C GLU A 131 -3.10 12.34 -22.60
N ILE A 132 -3.29 13.64 -22.37
CA ILE A 132 -2.35 14.43 -21.56
C ILE A 132 -2.46 14.08 -20.07
N VAL A 133 -3.67 13.77 -19.60
CA VAL A 133 -3.89 13.32 -18.22
C VAL A 133 -3.23 11.96 -17.97
N LEU A 134 -3.31 11.03 -18.93
CA LEU A 134 -2.60 9.74 -18.84
C LEU A 134 -1.08 9.91 -18.94
N ALA A 135 -0.60 10.81 -19.81
CA ALA A 135 0.82 11.14 -19.88
C ALA A 135 1.32 11.70 -18.53
N TYR A 136 0.53 12.56 -17.87
CA TYR A 136 0.82 13.05 -16.53
C TYR A 136 0.86 11.90 -15.51
N ALA A 137 -0.14 11.02 -15.53
CA ALA A 137 -0.22 9.89 -14.60
C ALA A 137 1.02 8.96 -14.70
N HIS A 138 1.45 8.65 -15.91
CA HIS A 138 2.69 7.89 -16.12
C HIS A 138 3.94 8.63 -15.63
N ALA A 139 4.03 9.94 -15.88
CA ALA A 139 5.20 10.73 -15.52
C ALA A 139 5.33 10.93 -14.01
N ILE A 140 4.23 11.25 -13.31
CA ILE A 140 4.24 11.46 -11.86
C ILE A 140 4.49 10.15 -11.09
N HIS A 141 3.93 9.04 -11.56
CA HIS A 141 4.17 7.72 -10.96
C HIS A 141 5.66 7.35 -11.01
N ALA A 142 6.32 7.58 -12.15
CA ALA A 142 7.75 7.32 -12.32
C ALA A 142 8.64 8.21 -11.43
N GLU A 143 8.31 9.50 -11.27
CA GLU A 143 9.10 10.43 -10.43
C GLU A 143 9.04 10.07 -8.94
N THR A 144 7.84 9.73 -8.43
CA THR A 144 7.68 9.37 -7.01
C THR A 144 8.48 8.13 -6.59
N TRP A 145 8.99 7.37 -7.56
CA TRP A 145 9.81 6.19 -7.30
C TRP A 145 11.33 6.49 -7.27
N ASP A 146 11.78 7.61 -7.85
CA ASP A 146 13.21 7.88 -8.04
C ASP A 146 13.80 8.79 -6.94
N ASP A 147 13.01 9.74 -6.42
CA ASP A 147 13.48 10.71 -5.41
C ASP A 147 13.36 10.18 -3.96
N ASP A 148 12.23 9.57 -3.57
CA ASP A 148 12.06 9.05 -2.20
C ASP A 148 12.82 7.73 -1.95
N TRP A 149 12.99 6.89 -2.98
CA TRP A 149 13.70 5.60 -2.85
C TRP A 149 15.22 5.77 -2.77
N ARG A 150 15.79 6.82 -3.38
CA ARG A 150 17.24 7.08 -3.32
C ARG A 150 17.70 7.36 -1.88
N ASP A 151 16.90 8.09 -1.11
CA ASP A 151 17.16 8.35 0.30
C ASP A 151 16.73 7.17 1.19
N ALA A 152 15.58 6.54 0.92
CA ALA A 152 15.09 5.39 1.70
C ALA A 152 16.00 4.14 1.57
N LYS A 153 16.66 3.92 0.43
CA LYS A 153 17.60 2.80 0.24
C LYS A 153 18.87 2.94 1.09
N SER A 154 19.21 4.17 1.51
CA SER A 154 20.38 4.47 2.33
C SER A 154 20.10 4.48 3.84
N ASN A 155 18.83 4.36 4.24
CA ASN A 155 18.40 4.56 5.63
C ASN A 155 17.34 3.52 6.06
N GLU A 156 17.76 2.51 6.84
CA GLU A 156 16.90 1.46 7.41
C GLU A 156 15.67 2.03 8.15
N THR A 157 15.83 3.17 8.83
CA THR A 157 14.75 3.79 9.61
C THR A 157 13.69 4.46 8.74
N ALA A 158 14.03 4.87 7.51
CA ALA A 158 13.06 5.40 6.55
C ALA A 158 12.22 4.28 5.93
N GLN A 159 12.82 3.11 5.68
CA GLN A 159 12.09 1.92 5.20
C GLN A 159 11.09 1.42 6.24
N GLU A 160 11.48 1.42 7.52
CA GLU A 160 10.59 1.07 8.63
C GLU A 160 9.50 2.11 8.86
N LYS A 161 9.83 3.41 8.79
CA LYS A 161 8.84 4.49 8.84
C LYS A 161 7.83 4.41 7.68
N PHE A 162 8.25 4.13 6.45
CA PHE A 162 7.34 3.96 5.31
C PHE A 162 6.43 2.74 5.46
N LYS A 163 6.94 1.63 6.01
CA LYS A 163 6.13 0.48 6.43
C LYS A 163 5.10 0.82 7.51
N HIS A 164 5.40 1.81 8.36
CA HIS A 164 4.49 2.33 9.38
C HIS A 164 3.43 3.30 8.81
N TYR A 165 3.77 4.12 7.81
CA TYR A 165 2.82 5.04 7.17
C TYR A 165 1.74 4.32 6.35
N LEU A 166 2.06 3.15 5.81
CA LEU A 166 1.11 2.21 5.19
C LEU A 166 0.04 1.65 6.15
N LYS A 167 0.18 1.88 7.47
CA LYS A 167 -0.79 1.49 8.50
C LYS A 167 -1.74 2.64 8.91
N ALA A 168 -2.03 3.59 8.04
CA ALA A 168 -3.14 4.51 8.29
C ALA A 168 -4.47 3.74 8.18
N ASP A 169 -4.98 3.34 9.34
CA ASP A 169 -6.24 2.63 9.57
C ASP A 169 -7.43 3.37 8.89
N PRO A 170 -8.27 2.70 8.07
CA PRO A 170 -9.47 3.29 7.48
C PRO A 170 -10.41 3.99 8.49
N GLU A 171 -10.46 3.54 9.75
CA GLU A 171 -11.21 4.24 10.80
C GLU A 171 -10.58 5.58 11.22
N LEU A 172 -9.27 5.73 11.09
CA LEU A 172 -8.58 7.00 11.38
C LEU A 172 -8.92 8.05 10.31
N ILE A 173 -8.94 7.63 9.04
CA ILE A 173 -9.30 8.46 7.89
C ILE A 173 -10.79 8.86 7.98
N GLU A 174 -11.67 7.90 8.31
CA GLU A 174 -13.09 8.16 8.50
C GLU A 174 -13.38 9.02 9.74
N ARG A 175 -12.64 8.87 10.84
CA ARG A 175 -12.77 9.76 12.01
C ARG A 175 -12.26 11.17 11.73
N ALA A 176 -11.18 11.30 10.96
CA ALA A 176 -10.68 12.60 10.52
C ALA A 176 -11.72 13.26 9.60
N ARG A 177 -12.31 12.50 8.68
CA ARG A 177 -13.44 12.94 7.83
C ARG A 177 -14.62 13.44 8.66
N GLN A 178 -15.11 12.64 9.59
CA GLN A 178 -16.24 12.98 10.47
C GLN A 178 -15.96 14.18 11.38
N ARG A 179 -14.70 14.49 11.67
CA ARG A 179 -14.31 15.72 12.39
C ARG A 179 -14.27 16.93 11.46
N ALA A 180 -13.75 16.78 10.25
CA ALA A 180 -13.70 17.82 9.23
C ALA A 180 -15.09 18.22 8.71
N GLU A 181 -16.03 17.28 8.62
CA GLU A 181 -17.41 17.51 8.16
C GLU A 181 -18.33 18.16 9.22
N ARG A 182 -17.84 18.43 10.44
CA ARG A 182 -18.63 19.12 11.47
C ARG A 182 -18.88 20.57 11.06
N PRO A 183 -20.06 21.15 11.34
CA PRO A 183 -20.36 22.55 11.00
C PRO A 183 -19.37 23.58 11.56
N ASN A 184 -18.61 23.21 12.59
CA ASN A 184 -17.69 24.08 13.33
C ASN A 184 -16.25 23.54 13.32
N ALA A 185 -15.89 22.66 12.38
CA ALA A 185 -14.56 22.06 12.32
C ALA A 185 -13.46 23.14 12.27
N SER A 186 -12.41 22.99 13.08
CA SER A 186 -11.28 23.90 13.06
C SER A 186 -10.50 23.73 11.75
N GLU A 187 -9.82 24.79 11.28
CA GLU A 187 -8.93 24.69 10.10
C GLU A 187 -7.86 23.61 10.29
N ARG A 188 -7.42 23.39 11.54
CA ARG A 188 -6.52 22.29 11.88
C ARG A 188 -7.15 20.91 11.68
N ASP A 189 -8.44 20.72 11.98
CA ASP A 189 -9.13 19.43 11.81
C ASP A 189 -9.41 19.13 10.33
N LYS A 190 -9.74 20.16 9.54
CA LYS A 190 -9.84 20.07 8.08
C LYS A 190 -8.48 19.74 7.47
N HIS A 191 -7.45 20.50 7.85
CA HIS A 191 -6.08 20.28 7.41
C HIS A 191 -5.54 18.93 7.88
N TRP A 192 -5.97 18.41 9.04
CA TRP A 192 -5.55 17.11 9.55
C TRP A 192 -6.25 15.97 8.81
N PHE A 193 -7.54 16.10 8.45
CA PHE A 193 -8.20 15.18 7.53
C PHE A 193 -7.59 15.24 6.14
N GLU A 194 -7.38 16.44 5.60
CA GLU A 194 -6.67 16.67 4.35
C GLU A 194 -5.31 16.01 4.43
N THR A 195 -4.48 16.26 5.44
CA THR A 195 -3.14 15.65 5.62
C THR A 195 -3.18 14.14 5.83
N LEU A 196 -4.15 13.58 6.54
CA LEU A 196 -4.27 12.12 6.66
C LEU A 196 -4.76 11.47 5.37
N SER A 197 -5.50 12.23 4.55
CA SER A 197 -5.87 11.87 3.17
C SER A 197 -4.76 12.22 2.16
N ALA A 198 -3.86 13.15 2.52
CA ALA A 198 -2.92 13.87 1.67
C ALA A 198 -1.46 13.72 2.11
N GLN A 199 -1.14 12.76 2.97
CA GLN A 199 0.20 12.17 2.98
C GLN A 199 0.39 11.20 1.80
N GLY A 200 -0.54 11.25 0.83
CA GLY A 200 -0.26 11.24 -0.59
C GLY A 200 -1.02 12.32 -1.36
N GLN A 201 -0.78 13.61 -1.07
CA GLN A 201 -1.27 14.79 -1.80
C GLN A 201 -2.80 14.99 -1.75
N SER A 202 -3.28 16.25 -1.79
CA SER A 202 -4.63 16.52 -2.28
C SER A 202 -4.75 15.79 -3.61
N GLY A 203 -5.58 14.74 -3.68
CA GLY A 203 -5.42 13.69 -4.70
C GLY A 203 -5.16 14.29 -6.08
N ARG A 204 -4.04 13.93 -6.72
CA ARG A 204 -3.38 14.61 -7.86
C ARG A 204 -4.28 14.99 -9.04
N TYR A 205 -5.50 14.49 -9.05
CA TYR A 205 -6.51 14.61 -10.08
C TYR A 205 -7.76 15.39 -9.60
N TYR A 206 -7.70 16.08 -8.44
CA TYR A 206 -8.84 16.79 -7.85
C TYR A 206 -9.34 17.95 -8.72
N SER A 207 -8.46 18.50 -9.55
CA SER A 207 -8.76 19.55 -10.51
C SER A 207 -9.32 19.02 -11.84
N LEU A 208 -9.40 17.69 -12.03
CA LEU A 208 -10.02 17.12 -13.23
C LEU A 208 -11.56 17.31 -13.21
N PRO A 209 -12.18 17.47 -14.39
CA PRO A 209 -13.64 17.54 -14.53
C PRO A 209 -14.33 16.28 -13.99
N SER A 210 -15.43 16.45 -13.27
CA SER A 210 -16.17 15.35 -12.65
C SER A 210 -16.72 14.33 -13.65
N ASN A 211 -17.08 14.78 -14.87
CA ASN A 211 -17.51 13.88 -15.94
C ASN A 211 -16.40 12.92 -16.40
N LEU A 212 -15.14 13.34 -16.30
CA LEU A 212 -14.00 12.51 -16.63
C LEU A 212 -13.71 11.50 -15.52
N LEU A 213 -13.78 11.93 -14.26
CA LEU A 213 -13.62 11.09 -13.07
C LEU A 213 -14.79 10.10 -12.87
N ALA A 214 -15.90 10.28 -13.60
CA ALA A 214 -17.04 9.36 -13.65
C ALA A 214 -17.05 8.44 -14.89
N ASP A 215 -16.06 8.56 -15.79
CA ASP A 215 -15.96 7.74 -17.00
C ASP A 215 -15.20 6.43 -16.69
N LYS A 216 -15.93 5.29 -16.62
CA LYS A 216 -15.34 3.99 -16.23
C LYS A 216 -14.16 3.55 -17.11
N PRO A 217 -14.25 3.52 -18.46
CA PRO A 217 -13.10 3.22 -19.31
C PRO A 217 -11.88 4.08 -18.99
N PHE A 218 -12.07 5.40 -18.88
CA PHE A 218 -10.95 6.29 -18.58
C PHE A 218 -10.40 6.09 -17.16
N ALA A 219 -11.27 5.88 -16.17
CA ALA A 219 -10.88 5.59 -14.80
C ALA A 219 -10.02 4.32 -14.70
N MET A 220 -10.33 3.30 -15.49
CA MET A 220 -9.54 2.07 -15.56
C MET A 220 -8.13 2.36 -16.09
N ASP A 221 -8.00 3.10 -17.19
CA ASP A 221 -6.71 3.48 -17.77
C ASP A 221 -5.90 4.37 -16.82
N LEU A 222 -6.58 5.32 -16.17
CA LEU A 222 -5.95 6.24 -15.23
C LEU A 222 -5.41 5.53 -13.99
N VAL A 223 -6.19 4.63 -13.39
CA VAL A 223 -5.77 3.82 -12.24
C VAL A 223 -4.69 2.81 -12.63
N ALA A 224 -4.71 2.31 -13.87
CA ALA A 224 -3.62 1.47 -14.37
C ALA A 224 -2.30 2.23 -14.54
N ALA A 225 -2.36 3.53 -14.90
CA ALA A 225 -1.20 4.40 -15.01
C ALA A 225 -0.69 4.90 -13.66
N ASP A 226 -1.59 5.27 -12.75
CA ASP A 226 -1.30 5.71 -11.38
C ASP A 226 -2.40 5.23 -10.41
N PRO A 227 -2.14 4.18 -9.61
CA PRO A 227 -3.11 3.64 -8.66
C PRO A 227 -3.68 4.66 -7.66
N ALA A 228 -2.93 5.74 -7.37
CA ALA A 228 -3.40 6.80 -6.47
C ALA A 228 -4.62 7.55 -7.02
N ALA A 229 -4.87 7.49 -8.34
CA ALA A 229 -6.02 8.14 -8.97
C ALA A 229 -7.38 7.61 -8.49
N TYR A 230 -7.42 6.39 -7.93
CA TYR A 230 -8.65 5.78 -7.40
C TYR A 230 -9.40 6.72 -6.44
N LEU A 231 -8.68 7.44 -5.57
CA LEU A 231 -9.27 8.33 -4.56
C LEU A 231 -9.96 9.57 -5.16
N ASN A 232 -9.65 9.93 -6.40
CA ASN A 232 -10.25 11.06 -7.10
C ASN A 232 -11.49 10.66 -7.92
N LEU A 233 -11.70 9.37 -8.18
CA LEU A 233 -12.82 8.92 -9.01
C LEU A 233 -14.18 9.24 -8.37
N ASP A 234 -15.22 9.27 -9.21
CA ASP A 234 -16.59 9.36 -8.71
C ASP A 234 -16.88 8.23 -7.71
N ARG A 235 -17.68 8.53 -6.68
CA ARG A 235 -18.03 7.57 -5.61
C ARG A 235 -18.60 6.25 -6.15
N HIS A 236 -19.32 6.28 -7.28
CA HIS A 236 -19.90 5.07 -7.88
C HIS A 236 -18.81 4.18 -8.47
N LEU A 237 -17.73 4.78 -9.02
CA LEU A 237 -16.58 4.07 -9.55
C LEU A 237 -15.60 3.62 -8.47
N GLN A 238 -15.51 4.33 -7.34
CA GLN A 238 -14.77 3.83 -6.18
C GLN A 238 -15.35 2.50 -5.68
N LYS A 239 -16.67 2.30 -5.79
CA LYS A 239 -17.34 1.03 -5.43
C LYS A 239 -17.25 -0.05 -6.52
N ASP A 240 -16.63 0.25 -7.66
CA ASP A 240 -16.49 -0.71 -8.75
C ASP A 240 -15.36 -1.70 -8.44
N THR A 241 -15.71 -2.99 -8.44
CA THR A 241 -14.78 -4.08 -8.13
C THR A 241 -13.61 -4.14 -9.11
N ASP A 242 -13.83 -3.92 -10.41
CA ASP A 242 -12.76 -4.04 -11.41
C ASP A 242 -11.71 -2.95 -11.21
N ILE A 243 -12.18 -1.72 -10.97
CA ILE A 243 -11.30 -0.56 -10.76
C ILE A 243 -10.52 -0.71 -9.44
N ALA A 244 -11.19 -1.14 -8.37
CA ALA A 244 -10.54 -1.39 -7.09
C ALA A 244 -9.46 -2.50 -7.20
N LEU A 245 -9.76 -3.60 -7.91
CA LEU A 245 -8.78 -4.66 -8.16
C LEU A 245 -7.62 -4.17 -9.04
N GLN A 246 -7.87 -3.30 -10.01
CA GLN A 246 -6.82 -2.70 -10.82
C GLN A 246 -5.89 -1.81 -9.96
N ALA A 247 -6.45 -1.02 -9.05
CA ALA A 247 -5.66 -0.21 -8.14
C ALA A 247 -4.76 -1.07 -7.22
N LEU A 248 -5.25 -2.24 -6.79
CA LEU A 248 -4.47 -3.17 -5.97
C LEU A 248 -3.32 -3.88 -6.72
N LYS A 249 -3.32 -3.89 -8.06
CA LYS A 249 -2.22 -4.48 -8.86
C LYS A 249 -0.95 -3.62 -8.85
N GLY A 250 -1.05 -2.34 -8.47
CA GLY A 250 0.11 -1.46 -8.35
C GLY A 250 1.12 -2.04 -7.37
N GLU A 251 2.41 -2.07 -7.74
CA GLU A 251 3.45 -2.61 -6.87
C GLU A 251 3.54 -1.78 -5.56
N HIS A 252 3.17 -2.45 -4.47
CA HIS A 252 3.39 -2.13 -3.06
C HIS A 252 3.90 -0.72 -2.73
N GLN A 253 3.01 0.24 -2.45
CA GLN A 253 3.23 1.27 -1.39
C GLN A 253 2.12 2.33 -1.24
N PHE A 254 1.07 2.32 -2.07
CA PHE A 254 -0.15 3.08 -1.80
C PHE A 254 -1.34 2.12 -1.91
N TYR A 255 -1.79 1.59 -0.77
CA TYR A 255 -3.12 0.98 -0.75
C TYR A 255 -4.12 2.12 -0.88
N PRO A 256 -4.91 2.18 -1.97
CA PRO A 256 -6.01 3.12 -1.99
C PRO A 256 -6.90 2.83 -0.77
N VAL A 257 -7.40 3.89 -0.15
CA VAL A 257 -8.49 3.76 0.82
C VAL A 257 -9.70 3.26 0.05
N LEU A 258 -9.90 1.95 0.06
CA LEU A 258 -11.02 1.32 -0.62
C LEU A 258 -12.32 1.61 0.11
N ASP A 259 -13.41 1.66 -0.65
CA ASP A 259 -14.74 1.80 -0.08
C ASP A 259 -15.04 0.65 0.89
N ARG A 260 -15.64 0.96 2.03
CA ARG A 260 -15.92 -0.02 3.09
C ARG A 260 -16.84 -1.14 2.60
N GLU A 261 -17.80 -0.82 1.72
CA GLU A 261 -18.70 -1.82 1.15
C GLU A 261 -17.95 -2.87 0.33
N LEU A 262 -16.81 -2.51 -0.30
CA LEU A 262 -15.93 -3.47 -0.96
C LEU A 262 -15.16 -4.31 0.05
N LEU A 263 -14.60 -3.69 1.10
CA LEU A 263 -13.83 -4.39 2.13
C LEU A 263 -14.66 -5.37 2.97
N ASP A 264 -15.98 -5.18 3.01
CA ASP A 264 -16.93 -6.10 3.64
C ASP A 264 -17.60 -7.05 2.62
N ASN A 265 -17.23 -6.99 1.34
CA ASN A 265 -17.73 -7.89 0.29
C ASN A 265 -16.81 -9.11 0.13
N LYS A 266 -17.36 -10.31 0.34
CA LYS A 266 -16.63 -11.58 0.26
C LYS A 266 -16.04 -11.86 -1.12
N ASP A 267 -16.81 -11.65 -2.18
CA ASP A 267 -16.38 -11.92 -3.57
C ASP A 267 -15.25 -10.98 -3.98
N PHE A 268 -15.33 -9.72 -3.55
CA PHE A 268 -14.24 -8.76 -3.69
C PHE A 268 -13.01 -9.22 -2.89
N ALA A 269 -13.17 -9.52 -1.60
CA ALA A 269 -12.09 -9.91 -0.71
C ALA A 269 -11.30 -11.11 -1.24
N GLN A 270 -11.97 -12.16 -1.72
CA GLN A 270 -11.32 -13.34 -2.29
C GLN A 270 -10.49 -13.04 -3.54
N GLN A 271 -10.89 -12.06 -4.34
CA GLN A 271 -10.12 -11.61 -5.50
C GLN A 271 -8.97 -10.69 -5.06
N ALA A 272 -9.26 -9.76 -4.16
CA ALA A 272 -8.32 -8.74 -3.68
C ALA A 272 -7.12 -9.36 -2.98
N VAL A 273 -7.32 -10.33 -2.08
CA VAL A 273 -6.20 -10.98 -1.36
C VAL A 273 -5.27 -11.79 -2.26
N LYS A 274 -5.74 -12.22 -3.44
CA LYS A 274 -4.91 -12.91 -4.43
C LYS A 274 -4.03 -11.96 -5.22
N VAL A 275 -4.50 -10.73 -5.41
CA VAL A 275 -3.76 -9.66 -6.09
C VAL A 275 -2.79 -8.99 -5.13
N SER A 276 -3.26 -8.63 -3.94
CA SER A 276 -2.45 -7.95 -2.92
C SER A 276 -2.84 -8.45 -1.53
N PRO A 277 -2.11 -9.41 -0.95
CA PRO A 277 -2.57 -10.16 0.21
C PRO A 277 -2.63 -9.35 1.51
N GLU A 278 -1.88 -8.25 1.62
CA GLU A 278 -1.93 -7.38 2.80
C GLU A 278 -3.31 -6.73 2.98
N ILE A 279 -4.13 -6.65 1.91
CA ILE A 279 -5.51 -6.15 2.01
C ILE A 279 -6.33 -6.95 3.03
N PHE A 280 -5.96 -8.20 3.29
CA PHE A 280 -6.59 -9.05 4.29
C PHE A 280 -6.69 -8.37 5.66
N HIS A 281 -5.67 -7.62 6.07
CA HIS A 281 -5.64 -6.97 7.39
C HIS A 281 -6.63 -5.80 7.50
N TYR A 282 -7.17 -5.33 6.38
CA TYR A 282 -8.12 -4.21 6.31
C TYR A 282 -9.58 -4.67 6.11
N LEU A 283 -9.79 -5.96 5.86
CA LEU A 283 -11.13 -6.54 5.72
C LEU A 283 -11.91 -6.48 7.05
N GLY A 284 -13.23 -6.51 6.96
CA GLY A 284 -14.08 -6.65 8.14
C GLY A 284 -13.82 -7.92 8.95
N ASP A 285 -14.11 -7.87 10.24
CA ASP A 285 -13.84 -8.95 11.19
C ASP A 285 -14.40 -10.30 10.72
N GLU A 286 -15.61 -10.31 10.16
CA GLU A 286 -16.25 -11.51 9.62
C GLU A 286 -15.42 -12.15 8.49
N LEU A 287 -14.86 -11.34 7.58
CA LEU A 287 -14.04 -11.83 6.46
C LEU A 287 -12.63 -12.18 6.88
N ARG A 288 -12.08 -11.53 7.92
CA ARG A 288 -10.82 -11.96 8.55
C ARG A 288 -10.95 -13.26 9.32
N ALA A 289 -12.15 -13.57 9.81
CA ALA A 289 -12.51 -14.87 10.38
C ALA A 289 -12.95 -15.90 9.32
N ASP A 290 -13.08 -15.50 8.05
CA ASP A 290 -13.42 -16.43 6.97
C ASP A 290 -12.19 -17.26 6.59
N ARG A 291 -12.30 -18.56 6.80
CA ARG A 291 -11.23 -19.54 6.58
C ARG A 291 -10.70 -19.51 5.15
N GLU A 292 -11.57 -19.37 4.15
CA GLU A 292 -11.16 -19.46 2.74
C GLU A 292 -10.49 -18.17 2.29
N VAL A 293 -10.99 -17.00 2.73
CA VAL A 293 -10.34 -15.71 2.50
C VAL A 293 -8.94 -15.69 3.13
N PHE A 294 -8.82 -16.18 4.37
CA PHE A 294 -7.52 -16.29 5.05
C PHE A 294 -6.56 -17.22 4.32
N LYS A 295 -7.04 -18.38 3.86
CA LYS A 295 -6.23 -19.34 3.10
C LYS A 295 -5.75 -18.77 1.77
N ASP A 296 -6.62 -18.06 1.06
CA ASP A 296 -6.26 -17.37 -0.19
C ASP A 296 -5.13 -16.36 0.06
N ALA A 297 -5.22 -15.54 1.12
CA ALA A 297 -4.14 -14.62 1.51
C ALA A 297 -2.86 -15.36 1.92
N LEU A 298 -2.98 -16.42 2.73
CA LEU A 298 -1.85 -17.21 3.25
C LEU A 298 -1.05 -17.90 2.15
N SER A 299 -1.70 -18.27 1.05
CA SER A 299 -1.05 -18.86 -0.11
C SER A 299 -0.03 -17.93 -0.79
N HIS A 300 -0.18 -16.61 -0.61
CA HIS A 300 0.74 -15.64 -1.19
C HIS A 300 2.06 -15.61 -0.43
N LYS A 301 3.19 -15.66 -1.14
CA LYS A 301 4.54 -15.76 -0.54
C LYS A 301 4.84 -14.61 0.44
N ASP A 302 4.43 -13.39 0.09
CA ASP A 302 4.73 -12.17 0.83
C ASP A 302 3.79 -11.91 2.01
N PHE A 303 2.64 -12.61 2.08
CA PHE A 303 1.70 -12.46 3.19
C PHE A 303 2.29 -12.98 4.49
N LYS A 304 2.20 -12.16 5.53
CA LYS A 304 2.58 -12.51 6.90
C LYS A 304 1.39 -12.28 7.85
N PRO A 305 0.88 -13.33 8.52
CA PRO A 305 -0.08 -13.16 9.61
C PRO A 305 0.56 -12.32 10.72
N ILE A 306 -0.16 -11.30 11.22
CA ILE A 306 0.34 -10.46 12.31
C ILE A 306 0.28 -11.26 13.62
N SER A 307 1.43 -11.56 14.21
CA SER A 307 1.54 -12.09 15.57
C SER A 307 1.68 -10.94 16.58
N GLU A 308 1.04 -11.03 17.75
CA GLU A 308 1.05 -9.99 18.80
C GLU A 308 2.43 -9.42 19.19
N GLY A 309 3.54 -10.10 18.84
CA GLY A 309 4.90 -9.62 19.08
C GLY A 309 5.20 -8.31 18.33
N LEU A 310 4.75 -8.17 17.09
CA LEU A 310 4.92 -6.95 16.30
C LEU A 310 4.07 -5.78 16.83
N THR A 311 3.03 -6.07 17.61
CA THR A 311 2.16 -5.03 18.16
C THR A 311 2.87 -4.22 19.24
N LYS A 312 3.81 -4.82 20.00
CA LYS A 312 4.53 -4.15 21.10
C LYS A 312 5.60 -3.15 20.63
N GLU A 313 6.32 -3.43 19.55
CA GLU A 313 7.29 -2.49 18.97
C GLU A 313 6.57 -1.29 18.35
N VAL A 314 5.42 -1.53 17.69
CA VAL A 314 4.53 -0.48 17.18
C VAL A 314 3.85 0.33 18.31
N GLU A 315 3.57 -0.30 19.45
CA GLU A 315 2.97 0.32 20.64
C GLU A 315 3.89 1.33 21.33
N GLN A 316 5.21 1.09 21.36
CA GLN A 316 6.17 1.99 22.01
C GLN A 316 6.37 3.30 21.24
N GLU A 317 6.10 3.31 19.93
CA GLU A 317 6.30 4.49 19.08
C GLU A 317 5.07 5.41 18.99
N LEU A 318 3.88 4.96 19.40
CA LEU A 318 2.59 5.65 19.18
C LEU A 318 1.93 6.17 20.47
N HIS A 319 2.70 6.50 21.50
CA HIS A 319 2.18 7.02 22.78
C HIS A 319 1.49 8.40 22.63
N GLY A 320 0.23 8.43 22.21
CA GLY A 320 -0.55 9.66 22.11
C GLY A 320 -2.00 9.48 21.65
N THR A 321 -2.89 9.20 22.61
CA THR A 321 -4.38 9.34 22.58
C THR A 321 -5.21 8.21 21.95
N ASP A 322 -6.03 7.57 22.80
CA ASP A 322 -7.27 6.80 22.54
C ASP A 322 -7.39 5.98 21.24
N TYR A 323 -6.30 5.31 20.87
CA TYR A 323 -6.25 4.28 19.84
C TYR A 323 -6.82 2.96 20.39
N LYS A 324 -7.92 2.46 19.82
CA LYS A 324 -8.30 1.04 19.92
C LYS A 324 -7.73 0.33 18.70
N LYS A 325 -6.79 -0.58 18.96
CA LYS A 325 -6.11 -1.43 17.99
C LYS A 325 -7.10 -2.07 17.00
N PRO A 326 -6.81 -2.16 15.69
CA PRO A 326 -7.40 -3.19 14.86
C PRO A 326 -7.07 -4.54 15.51
N ALA A 327 -8.07 -5.38 15.71
CA ALA A 327 -7.92 -6.65 16.40
C ALA A 327 -7.07 -7.61 15.57
N THR A 328 -5.75 -7.53 15.65
CA THR A 328 -4.83 -8.50 15.04
C THR A 328 -4.44 -9.55 16.07
N SER A 329 -5.35 -10.50 16.22
CA SER A 329 -5.06 -11.85 16.68
C SER A 329 -5.62 -12.74 15.59
N ILE A 330 -4.79 -13.60 14.99
CA ILE A 330 -5.25 -14.70 14.13
C ILE A 330 -6.53 -15.27 14.76
N GLU A 331 -7.60 -15.41 13.98
CA GLU A 331 -8.89 -15.91 14.49
C GLU A 331 -8.63 -17.16 15.35
N PRO A 332 -8.96 -17.15 16.65
CA PRO A 332 -8.49 -18.18 17.58
C PRO A 332 -8.80 -19.61 17.13
N SER A 333 -9.90 -19.80 16.40
CA SER A 333 -10.26 -21.10 15.82
C SER A 333 -9.20 -21.64 14.85
N PHE A 334 -8.50 -20.77 14.10
CA PHE A 334 -7.44 -21.15 13.16
C PHE A 334 -6.20 -21.73 13.86
N LEU A 335 -5.94 -21.36 15.11
CA LEU A 335 -4.86 -21.95 15.92
C LEU A 335 -5.17 -23.39 16.38
N SER A 336 -6.37 -23.87 16.08
CA SER A 336 -6.77 -25.28 16.24
C SER A 336 -6.93 -26.01 14.91
N ASP A 337 -6.80 -25.33 13.77
CA ASP A 337 -6.81 -25.93 12.44
C ASP A 337 -5.39 -26.39 12.08
N ARG A 338 -5.18 -27.71 11.99
CA ARG A 338 -3.87 -28.29 11.67
C ARG A 338 -3.32 -27.78 10.34
N GLU A 339 -4.16 -27.65 9.33
CA GLU A 339 -3.74 -27.25 7.98
C GLU A 339 -3.23 -25.80 8.01
N LEU A 340 -4.00 -24.89 8.60
CA LEU A 340 -3.61 -23.48 8.70
C LEU A 340 -2.38 -23.30 9.59
N VAL A 341 -2.31 -23.97 10.74
CA VAL A 341 -1.13 -23.89 11.63
C VAL A 341 0.13 -24.40 10.93
N LEU A 342 0.01 -25.45 10.12
CA LEU A 342 1.13 -25.96 9.34
C LEU A 342 1.63 -24.92 8.33
N GLU A 343 0.74 -24.30 7.55
CA GLU A 343 1.10 -23.29 6.55
C GLU A 343 1.66 -22.02 7.21
N MET A 344 1.01 -21.51 8.25
CA MET A 344 1.49 -20.38 9.02
C MET A 344 2.84 -20.68 9.68
N GLY A 345 2.99 -21.85 10.30
CA GLY A 345 4.20 -22.26 11.00
C GLY A 345 5.43 -22.44 10.09
N LYS A 346 5.21 -22.74 8.80
CA LYS A 346 6.27 -22.76 7.78
C LYS A 346 6.80 -21.37 7.44
N LYS A 347 5.98 -20.33 7.58
CA LYS A 347 6.36 -18.92 7.36
C LYS A 347 6.93 -18.30 8.63
N ASP A 348 6.31 -18.54 9.78
CA ASP A 348 6.72 -18.05 11.09
C ASP A 348 6.49 -19.11 12.17
N LYS A 349 7.60 -19.64 12.71
CA LYS A 349 7.57 -20.71 13.71
C LYS A 349 6.96 -20.27 15.04
N GLU A 350 7.01 -18.97 15.37
CA GLU A 350 6.42 -18.45 16.61
C GLU A 350 4.91 -18.62 16.66
N ILE A 351 4.24 -18.76 15.50
CA ILE A 351 2.80 -19.05 15.44
C ILE A 351 2.49 -20.42 16.07
N VAL A 352 3.39 -21.39 15.95
CA VAL A 352 3.21 -22.73 16.53
C VAL A 352 3.17 -22.66 18.06
N ALA A 353 3.83 -21.69 18.69
CA ALA A 353 3.77 -21.47 20.14
C ALA A 353 2.34 -21.18 20.63
N LYS A 354 1.52 -20.57 19.77
CA LYS A 354 0.13 -20.19 20.06
C LYS A 354 -0.88 -21.26 19.65
N ALA A 355 -0.45 -22.30 18.93
CA ALA A 355 -1.33 -23.38 18.52
C ALA A 355 -1.92 -24.12 19.73
N SER A 356 -3.10 -24.72 19.51
CA SER A 356 -3.77 -25.53 20.51
C SER A 356 -2.86 -26.65 21.03
N TYR A 357 -3.07 -27.07 22.29
CA TYR A 357 -2.25 -28.12 22.90
C TYR A 357 -2.18 -29.42 22.06
N PRO A 358 -3.29 -29.92 21.47
CA PRO A 358 -3.24 -31.09 20.58
C PRO A 358 -2.26 -30.93 19.42
N LEU A 359 -2.24 -29.75 18.78
CA LEU A 359 -1.34 -29.46 17.66
C LEU A 359 0.11 -29.31 18.10
N ARG A 360 0.38 -28.62 19.22
CA ARG A 360 1.74 -28.58 19.81
C ARG A 360 2.22 -29.96 20.26
N ASN A 361 1.31 -30.91 20.46
CA ASN A 361 1.61 -32.30 20.77
C ASN A 361 1.58 -33.23 19.54
N ASP A 362 1.38 -32.71 18.33
CA ASP A 362 1.43 -33.47 17.08
C ASP A 362 2.90 -33.55 16.59
N PRO A 363 3.55 -34.73 16.69
CA PRO A 363 4.94 -34.88 16.29
C PRO A 363 5.16 -34.66 14.78
N GLU A 364 4.17 -34.92 13.93
CA GLU A 364 4.28 -34.67 12.49
C GLU A 364 4.26 -33.17 12.20
N LEU A 365 3.34 -32.42 12.81
CA LEU A 365 3.25 -30.96 12.66
C LEU A 365 4.56 -30.26 13.08
N ILE A 366 5.12 -30.65 14.24
CA ILE A 366 6.37 -30.06 14.76
C ILE A 366 7.55 -30.37 13.84
N LEU A 367 7.63 -31.59 13.30
CA LEU A 367 8.65 -31.96 12.30
C LEU A 367 8.53 -31.14 11.02
N GLU A 368 7.31 -31.02 10.47
CA GLU A 368 7.07 -30.33 9.21
C GLU A 368 7.33 -28.81 9.30
N THR A 369 7.02 -28.19 10.44
CA THR A 369 7.26 -26.75 10.71
C THR A 369 8.67 -26.47 11.24
N LYS A 370 9.38 -27.48 11.73
CA LYS A 370 10.67 -27.36 12.43
C LYS A 370 10.61 -26.39 13.63
N ALA A 371 9.45 -26.30 14.28
CA ALA A 371 9.19 -25.45 15.43
C ALA A 371 9.46 -26.21 16.74
N TYR A 372 10.68 -26.74 16.89
CA TYR A 372 11.04 -27.65 17.99
C TYR A 372 10.88 -27.01 19.37
N ASP A 373 11.21 -25.72 19.50
CA ASP A 373 11.12 -24.99 20.78
C ASP A 373 9.67 -24.86 21.29
N HIS A 374 8.71 -24.94 20.36
CA HIS A 374 7.29 -24.65 20.58
C HIS A 374 6.43 -25.90 20.78
N MET A 375 7.04 -27.09 20.82
CA MET A 375 6.33 -28.34 21.10
C MET A 375 5.81 -28.40 22.54
N SER A 376 4.77 -29.22 22.79
CA SER A 376 4.14 -29.37 24.11
C SER A 376 5.11 -29.97 25.14
N ASP A 377 4.89 -29.71 26.44
CA ASP A 377 5.73 -30.29 27.50
C ASP A 377 5.73 -31.83 27.49
N LYS A 378 4.60 -32.44 27.10
CA LYS A 378 4.49 -33.89 26.93
C LYS A 378 5.42 -34.36 25.81
N LEU A 379 5.40 -33.70 24.66
CA LEU A 379 6.26 -34.08 23.53
C LEU A 379 7.74 -33.81 23.87
N LYS A 380 8.05 -32.71 24.57
CA LYS A 380 9.40 -32.43 25.12
C LYS A 380 9.87 -33.57 26.02
N SER A 381 9.03 -34.07 26.92
CA SER A 381 9.39 -35.20 27.80
C SER A 381 9.66 -36.50 27.04
N MET A 382 8.97 -36.73 25.91
CA MET A 382 9.18 -37.90 25.07
C MET A 382 10.46 -37.81 24.24
N VAL A 383 10.83 -36.60 23.80
CA VAL A 383 12.10 -36.32 23.11
C VAL A 383 13.27 -36.41 24.09
N GLY A 384 13.13 -35.87 25.29
CA GLY A 384 14.19 -35.83 26.31
C GLY A 384 15.41 -35.03 25.83
N ASN A 385 16.61 -35.53 26.12
CA ASN A 385 17.88 -34.89 25.73
C ASN A 385 18.37 -35.31 24.33
N GLN A 386 17.51 -35.94 23.52
CA GLN A 386 17.88 -36.37 22.17
C GLN A 386 17.75 -35.21 21.18
N ASP A 387 18.38 -35.36 20.01
CA ASP A 387 18.11 -34.50 18.87
C ASP A 387 16.59 -34.51 18.54
N PRO A 388 15.91 -33.36 18.57
CA PRO A 388 14.46 -33.30 18.40
C PRO A 388 13.97 -33.91 17.10
N GLU A 389 14.68 -33.67 15.99
CA GLU A 389 14.29 -34.18 14.68
C GLU A 389 14.36 -35.71 14.62
N GLN A 390 15.46 -36.31 15.09
CA GLN A 390 15.60 -37.76 15.13
C GLN A 390 14.59 -38.42 16.08
N ALA A 391 14.37 -37.84 17.26
CA ALA A 391 13.44 -38.38 18.25
C ALA A 391 12.00 -38.35 17.74
N LEU A 392 11.56 -37.23 17.18
CA LEU A 392 10.23 -37.08 16.59
C LEU A 392 10.04 -38.03 15.41
N ASN A 393 11.03 -38.19 14.52
CA ASN A 393 10.95 -39.15 13.41
C ASN A 393 10.73 -40.59 13.90
N ARG A 394 11.38 -41.00 15.00
CA ARG A 394 11.14 -42.32 15.62
C ARG A 394 9.72 -42.43 16.18
N ILE A 395 9.21 -41.39 16.84
CA ILE A 395 7.85 -41.34 17.39
C ILE A 395 6.83 -41.48 16.26
N VAL A 396 6.97 -40.72 15.18
CA VAL A 396 6.09 -40.79 14.01
C VAL A 396 6.10 -42.17 13.37
N ASN A 397 7.29 -42.75 13.15
CA ASN A 397 7.42 -44.09 12.57
C ASN A 397 6.77 -45.17 13.45
N LYS A 398 6.94 -45.07 14.78
CA LYS A 398 6.28 -45.97 15.73
C LYS A 398 4.76 -45.85 15.66
N ASN A 399 4.22 -44.62 15.68
CA ASN A 399 2.78 -44.39 15.59
C ASN A 399 2.19 -44.97 14.29
N LYS A 400 2.88 -44.81 13.15
CA LYS A 400 2.46 -45.39 11.87
C LYS A 400 2.44 -46.93 11.91
N LEU A 401 3.44 -47.54 12.54
CA LEU A 401 3.48 -49.00 12.72
C LEU A 401 2.34 -49.50 13.61
N ASP A 402 2.07 -48.82 14.72
CA ASP A 402 1.01 -49.19 15.66
C ASP A 402 -0.39 -49.07 15.04
N ILE A 403 -0.64 -48.04 14.23
CA ILE A 403 -1.90 -47.91 13.46
C ILE A 403 -2.04 -49.04 12.44
N ASN A 404 -0.98 -49.34 11.68
CA ASN A 404 -0.99 -50.44 10.70
C ASN A 404 -1.17 -51.81 11.35
N LEU A 405 -0.68 -51.99 12.59
CA LEU A 405 -0.89 -53.20 13.38
C LEU A 405 -2.32 -53.29 13.91
N ALA A 406 -2.91 -52.18 14.35
CA ALA A 406 -4.31 -52.13 14.80
C ALA A 406 -5.33 -52.39 13.68
N GLN A 407 -4.99 -52.09 12.42
CA GLN A 407 -5.82 -52.39 11.26
C GLN A 407 -5.73 -53.86 10.79
N LYS A 408 -4.78 -54.66 11.31
CA LYS A 408 -4.70 -56.09 11.02
C LYS A 408 -5.62 -56.85 11.97
N ASP A 409 -6.36 -57.83 11.42
CA ASP A 409 -7.17 -58.74 12.24
C ASP A 409 -6.27 -59.37 13.32
N PRO A 410 -6.76 -59.49 14.58
CA PRO A 410 -6.09 -60.28 15.60
C PRO A 410 -5.70 -61.65 15.04
N TYR A 411 -4.57 -62.21 15.46
CA TYR A 411 -4.06 -63.50 14.97
C TYR A 411 -5.14 -64.59 15.00
N GLU A 412 -5.98 -64.62 16.03
CA GLU A 412 -7.11 -65.55 16.13
C GLU A 412 -8.14 -65.37 15.00
N ASP A 413 -8.52 -64.14 14.66
CA ASP A 413 -9.46 -63.86 13.57
C ASP A 413 -8.85 -64.14 12.19
N MET A 414 -7.56 -63.86 12.01
CA MET A 414 -6.82 -64.23 10.80
C MET A 414 -6.77 -65.74 10.61
N MET A 415 -6.49 -66.50 11.67
CA MET A 415 -6.49 -67.96 11.66
C MET A 415 -7.91 -68.53 11.45
N ARG A 416 -8.94 -67.85 11.95
CA ARG A 416 -10.34 -68.21 11.72
C ARG A 416 -10.74 -68.01 10.25
N LYS A 417 -10.36 -66.88 9.64
CA LYS A 417 -10.58 -66.59 8.22
C LYS A 417 -9.83 -67.58 7.32
N LEU A 418 -8.56 -67.85 7.60
CA LEU A 418 -7.77 -68.85 6.88
C LEU A 418 -8.36 -70.26 7.02
N GLY A 419 -8.82 -70.64 8.21
CA GLY A 419 -9.49 -71.92 8.44
C GLY A 419 -10.80 -72.05 7.65
N LEU A 420 -11.59 -70.98 7.58
CA LEU A 420 -12.82 -70.92 6.77
C LEU A 420 -12.51 -71.01 5.27
N GLU A 421 -11.50 -70.29 4.78
CA GLU A 421 -11.06 -70.36 3.38
C GLU A 421 -10.54 -71.75 3.01
N HIS A 422 -9.77 -72.38 3.89
CA HIS A 422 -9.25 -73.73 3.67
C HIS A 422 -10.37 -74.76 3.61
N LYS A 423 -11.38 -74.63 4.48
CA LYS A 423 -12.58 -75.47 4.46
C LYS A 423 -13.43 -75.24 3.22
N THR A 424 -13.51 -73.99 2.75
CA THR A 424 -14.23 -73.63 1.52
C THR A 424 -13.53 -74.18 0.28
N LYS A 425 -12.20 -74.09 0.20
CA LYS A 425 -11.39 -74.66 -0.88
C LYS A 425 -11.43 -76.19 -0.87
N GLN A 426 -11.41 -76.84 0.30
CA GLN A 426 -11.63 -78.29 0.39
C GLN A 426 -13.02 -78.68 -0.12
N ASN A 427 -14.07 -77.96 0.25
CA ASN A 427 -15.43 -78.22 -0.24
C ASN A 427 -15.56 -77.98 -1.75
N GLN A 428 -14.87 -76.98 -2.31
CA GLN A 428 -14.78 -76.74 -3.76
C GLN A 428 -13.98 -77.81 -4.50
N SER A 429 -12.92 -78.36 -3.89
CA SER A 429 -12.14 -79.47 -4.42
C SER A 429 -12.96 -80.76 -4.47
N MET A 430 -13.65 -81.11 -3.38
CA MET A 430 -14.52 -82.29 -3.32
C MET A 430 -15.69 -82.22 -4.31
N THR A 431 -16.23 -81.02 -4.57
CA THR A 431 -17.29 -80.83 -5.58
C THR A 431 -16.78 -80.84 -7.02
N ARG A 432 -15.51 -80.52 -7.27
CA ARG A 432 -14.86 -80.69 -8.59
C ARG A 432 -14.51 -82.15 -8.88
N GLU A 433 -13.99 -82.90 -7.92
CA GLU A 433 -13.70 -84.34 -8.07
C GLU A 433 -14.98 -85.18 -8.20
N GLY A 434 -16.11 -84.71 -7.65
CA GLY A 434 -17.42 -85.34 -7.79
C GLY A 434 -18.13 -85.11 -9.15
N LYS A 435 -17.58 -84.31 -10.06
CA LYS A 435 -18.16 -84.05 -11.39
C LYS A 435 -17.35 -84.70 -12.52
N ILE A 436 -17.09 -86.00 -12.43
CA ILE A 436 -16.89 -86.86 -13.60
C ILE A 436 -17.74 -88.13 -13.41
N LYS A 437 -18.99 -88.06 -13.88
CA LYS A 437 -19.79 -89.12 -14.52
C LYS A 437 -21.26 -88.67 -14.65
N LEU A 438 -21.56 -88.01 -15.76
CA LEU A 438 -22.39 -88.51 -16.86
C LEU A 438 -22.46 -87.44 -17.95
#